data_AF-A0A958P0Y9-F1
#
_entry.id   AF-A0A958P0Y9-F1
#
_cell.length_a   1.000
_cell.length_b   1.000
_cell.length_c   1.000
_cell.angle_alpha   90.00
_cell.angle_beta   90.00
_cell.angle_gamma   90.00
#
_symmetry.space_group_name_H-M   'P 1'
#
loop_
_entity.id
_entity.type
_entity.pdbx_description
1 polymer ?
#
loop_
_entity_poly.entity_id
_entity_poly.type
_entity_poly.pdbx_seq_one_letter_code
_entity_poly.pdbx_strand_id
1 'polypeptide(L)'
;MTSVTQITQFLYSQDPQQSLVRLTLYHYLKNACEPGSELNSSLLKSFFDDCLQFQFWQERINPLKQEILSLIQIFKNEGLLKGSEIELEWIPHFQVLHVDAESSRRKIIEKYLSAEAPLQKHQVLPLENNKFLALSLLTTGGLQVRLFSPFMKIHDGLLVPLKPLADLEYTSFMELMPGRQQILRIESLRTTYFTLSDEGYFGRMTQGHLFKSAGTLQTREISSFPELFYAIKSLEKFFIDPQTDPFYQELVDQLEKVYHLLSSQHPEGYKIAPALLKKGQSALRNIFHRDKLLLLLLNNIEYMLNKNSQYLERNEQKWQNARPLPK
;
A
#
# COMPACT_ATOMS: atom_id res chain seq x y z
N MET A 1 -10.18 4.16 31.36
CA MET A 1 -10.91 4.12 30.07
C MET A 1 -10.68 2.74 29.46
N THR A 2 -11.64 2.21 28.71
CA THR A 2 -11.58 0.82 28.25
C THR A 2 -10.78 0.71 26.96
N SER A 3 -9.78 -0.17 26.95
CA SER A 3 -8.89 -0.32 25.81
C SER A 3 -9.53 -1.16 24.70
N VAL A 4 -9.04 -0.97 23.47
CA VAL A 4 -9.35 -1.82 22.32
C VAL A 4 -9.12 -3.30 22.63
N THR A 5 -8.10 -3.62 23.43
CA THR A 5 -7.84 -5.00 23.89
C THR A 5 -9.01 -5.58 24.68
N GLN A 6 -9.55 -4.83 25.65
CA GLN A 6 -10.68 -5.28 26.47
C GLN A 6 -11.94 -5.48 25.63
N ILE A 7 -12.20 -4.59 24.68
CA ILE A 7 -13.36 -4.70 23.78
C ILE A 7 -13.20 -5.88 22.82
N THR A 8 -11.97 -6.11 22.33
CA THR A 8 -11.66 -7.26 21.49
C THR A 8 -11.88 -8.59 22.25
N GLN A 9 -11.48 -8.66 23.52
CA GLN A 9 -11.73 -9.83 24.38
C GLN A 9 -13.22 -10.03 24.64
N PHE A 10 -13.96 -8.95 24.89
CA PHE A 10 -15.41 -9.01 25.05
C PHE A 10 -16.08 -9.55 23.77
N LEU A 11 -15.76 -8.99 22.60
CA LEU A 11 -16.30 -9.47 21.32
C LEU A 11 -15.95 -10.95 21.06
N TYR A 12 -14.76 -11.39 21.44
CA TYR A 12 -14.36 -12.79 21.34
C TYR A 12 -15.21 -13.70 22.22
N SER A 13 -15.53 -13.27 23.45
CA SER A 13 -16.39 -14.03 24.38
C SER A 13 -17.85 -14.18 23.88
N GLN A 14 -18.30 -13.27 23.01
CA GLN A 14 -19.65 -13.27 22.44
C GLN A 14 -19.75 -14.06 21.13
N ASP A 15 -18.73 -14.87 20.80
CA ASP A 15 -18.60 -15.61 19.53
C ASP A 15 -18.81 -14.72 18.29
N PRO A 16 -17.75 -14.04 17.82
CA PRO A 16 -17.86 -13.06 16.74
C PRO A 16 -18.31 -13.69 15.40
N GLN A 17 -18.27 -15.01 15.25
CA GLN A 17 -18.64 -15.70 14.00
C GLN A 17 -20.15 -15.66 13.72
N GLN A 18 -20.98 -15.37 14.72
CA GLN A 18 -22.44 -15.32 14.59
C GLN A 18 -22.93 -14.16 13.71
N SER A 19 -22.12 -13.11 13.57
CA SER A 19 -22.43 -11.95 12.72
C SER A 19 -21.20 -11.50 11.97
N LEU A 20 -21.34 -11.34 10.65
CA LEU A 20 -20.23 -10.87 9.82
C LEU A 20 -19.73 -9.49 10.25
N VAL A 21 -20.62 -8.63 10.71
CA VAL A 21 -20.26 -7.28 11.20
C VAL A 21 -19.46 -7.38 12.49
N ARG A 22 -19.88 -8.23 13.44
CA ARG A 22 -19.13 -8.48 14.69
C ARG A 22 -17.74 -9.02 14.39
N LEU A 23 -17.65 -10.01 13.50
CA LEU A 23 -16.38 -10.58 13.06
C LEU A 23 -15.46 -9.52 12.45
N THR A 24 -16.03 -8.63 11.65
CA THR A 24 -15.29 -7.56 10.97
C THR A 24 -14.78 -6.52 11.96
N LEU A 25 -15.62 -6.07 12.90
CA LEU A 25 -15.20 -5.16 13.96
C LEU A 25 -14.13 -5.81 14.83
N TYR A 26 -14.32 -7.06 15.25
CA TYR A 26 -13.33 -7.83 16.02
C TYR A 26 -11.98 -7.88 15.32
N HIS A 27 -11.95 -8.26 14.04
CA HIS A 27 -10.71 -8.30 13.27
C HIS A 27 -10.09 -6.92 13.06
N TYR A 28 -10.89 -5.88 12.83
CA TYR A 28 -10.39 -4.51 12.68
C TYR A 28 -9.70 -4.03 13.96
N LEU A 29 -10.38 -4.18 15.10
CA LEU A 29 -9.83 -3.81 16.42
C LEU A 29 -8.56 -4.61 16.74
N LYS A 30 -8.54 -5.90 16.42
CA LYS A 30 -7.39 -6.77 16.68
C LYS A 30 -6.19 -6.50 15.77
N ASN A 31 -6.43 -6.28 14.47
CA ASN A 31 -5.39 -6.35 13.45
C ASN A 31 -5.00 -4.98 12.88
N ALA A 32 -5.89 -3.98 12.91
CA ALA A 32 -5.65 -2.64 12.35
C ALA A 32 -5.47 -1.55 13.41
N CYS A 33 -5.92 -1.76 14.65
CA CYS A 33 -5.82 -0.78 15.73
C CYS A 33 -4.66 -1.08 16.70
N GLU A 34 -4.19 -0.04 17.38
CA GLU A 34 -3.24 -0.20 18.47
C GLU A 34 -3.95 -0.78 19.71
N PRO A 35 -3.41 -1.82 20.36
CA PRO A 35 -4.09 -2.51 21.47
C PRO A 35 -4.44 -1.63 22.68
N GLY A 36 -3.63 -0.60 22.91
CA GLY A 36 -3.79 0.36 24.02
C GLY A 36 -4.70 1.54 23.70
N SER A 37 -5.09 1.72 22.43
CA SER A 37 -6.00 2.79 22.04
C SER A 37 -7.41 2.58 22.64
N GLU A 38 -8.17 3.65 22.73
CA GLU A 38 -9.52 3.62 23.28
C GLU A 38 -10.56 3.57 22.16
N LEU A 39 -11.66 2.86 22.39
CA LEU A 39 -12.81 2.94 21.49
C LEU A 39 -13.52 4.27 21.67
N ASN A 40 -13.42 5.14 20.67
CA ASN A 40 -14.06 6.45 20.62
C ASN A 40 -14.71 6.69 19.25
N SER A 41 -15.38 7.83 19.09
CA SER A 41 -16.04 8.22 17.84
C SER A 41 -15.07 8.28 16.66
N SER A 42 -13.82 8.71 16.86
CA SER A 42 -12.80 8.78 15.81
C SER A 42 -12.41 7.39 15.29
N LEU A 43 -12.21 6.42 16.20
CA LEU A 43 -11.90 5.04 15.83
C LEU A 43 -13.08 4.41 15.07
N LEU A 44 -14.31 4.62 15.53
CA LEU A 44 -15.49 4.12 14.81
C LEU A 44 -15.65 4.77 13.44
N LYS A 45 -15.44 6.10 13.32
CA LYS A 45 -15.42 6.78 12.02
C LYS A 45 -14.38 6.17 11.08
N SER A 46 -13.17 5.92 11.60
CA SER A 46 -12.10 5.25 10.86
C SER A 46 -12.48 3.83 10.42
N PHE A 47 -13.13 3.05 11.30
CA PHE A 47 -13.64 1.72 10.98
C PHE A 47 -14.66 1.76 9.83
N PHE A 48 -15.62 2.70 9.88
CA PHE A 48 -16.61 2.86 8.80
C PHE A 48 -15.94 3.31 7.50
N ASP A 49 -15.02 4.28 7.56
CA ASP A 49 -14.27 4.73 6.39
C ASP A 49 -13.50 3.56 5.76
N ASP A 50 -12.80 2.75 6.56
CA ASP A 50 -12.04 1.60 6.10
C ASP A 50 -12.95 0.51 5.51
N CYS A 51 -14.09 0.22 6.15
CA CYS A 51 -15.09 -0.73 5.63
C CYS A 51 -15.61 -0.28 4.26
N LEU A 52 -15.94 1.00 4.14
CA LEU A 52 -16.61 1.53 2.96
C LEU A 52 -15.69 1.76 1.76
N GLN A 53 -14.40 1.49 1.93
CA GLN A 53 -13.51 1.30 0.78
C GLN A 53 -13.78 -0.02 0.03
N PHE A 54 -14.48 -0.98 0.65
CA PHE A 54 -14.82 -2.26 0.03
C PHE A 54 -16.26 -2.24 -0.49
N GLN A 55 -16.44 -2.56 -1.78
CA GLN A 55 -17.75 -2.70 -2.41
C GLN A 55 -18.71 -3.59 -1.60
N PHE A 56 -18.18 -4.67 -1.01
CA PHE A 56 -18.94 -5.57 -0.14
C PHE A 56 -19.74 -4.84 0.95
N TRP A 57 -19.12 -3.88 1.63
CA TRP A 57 -19.75 -3.10 2.70
C TRP A 57 -20.54 -1.91 2.19
N GLN A 58 -20.19 -1.35 1.04
CA GLN A 58 -21.02 -0.34 0.38
C GLN A 58 -22.43 -0.89 0.09
N GLU A 59 -22.51 -2.12 -0.42
CA GLU A 59 -23.77 -2.84 -0.69
C GLU A 59 -24.52 -3.26 0.59
N ARG A 60 -23.81 -3.34 1.73
CA ARG A 60 -24.31 -3.87 3.02
C ARG A 60 -24.21 -2.84 4.15
N ILE A 61 -24.29 -1.55 3.80
CA ILE A 61 -24.07 -0.48 4.76
C ILE A 61 -25.14 -0.44 5.86
N ASN A 62 -26.39 -0.77 5.56
CA ASN A 62 -27.48 -0.74 6.55
C ASN A 62 -27.32 -1.82 7.63
N PRO A 63 -27.08 -3.11 7.29
CA PRO A 63 -26.71 -4.12 8.29
C PRO A 63 -25.48 -3.73 9.13
N LEU A 64 -24.45 -3.15 8.49
CA LEU A 64 -23.25 -2.67 9.18
C LEU A 64 -23.60 -1.59 10.23
N LYS A 65 -24.38 -0.57 9.84
CA LYS A 65 -24.83 0.51 10.74
C LYS A 65 -25.62 -0.04 11.93
N GLN A 66 -26.63 -0.86 11.67
CA GLN A 66 -27.55 -1.37 12.69
C GLN A 66 -26.83 -2.24 13.73
N GLU A 67 -25.99 -3.16 13.28
CA GLU A 67 -25.28 -4.06 14.20
C GLU A 67 -24.23 -3.31 15.03
N ILE A 68 -23.53 -2.33 14.44
CA ILE A 68 -22.58 -1.50 15.21
C ILE A 68 -23.31 -0.68 16.26
N LEU A 69 -24.45 -0.05 15.94
CA LEU A 69 -25.25 0.68 16.93
C LEU A 69 -25.70 -0.23 18.08
N SER A 70 -26.13 -1.46 17.77
CA SER A 70 -26.49 -2.47 18.76
C SER A 70 -25.30 -2.85 19.67
N LEU A 71 -24.13 -3.10 19.08
CA LEU A 71 -22.91 -3.42 19.83
C LEU A 71 -22.47 -2.28 20.75
N ILE A 72 -22.53 -1.03 20.28
CA ILE A 72 -22.18 0.13 21.12
C ILE A 72 -23.15 0.25 22.30
N GLN A 73 -24.45 -0.01 22.11
CA GLN A 73 -25.40 -0.03 23.22
C GLN A 73 -25.08 -1.13 24.23
N ILE A 74 -24.69 -2.32 23.76
CA ILE A 74 -24.23 -3.42 24.63
C ILE A 74 -22.99 -2.99 25.41
N PHE A 75 -21.98 -2.39 24.76
CA PHE A 75 -20.77 -1.93 25.45
C PHE A 75 -21.07 -0.86 26.51
N LYS A 76 -22.05 0.03 26.27
CA LYS A 76 -22.52 1.00 27.27
C LYS A 76 -23.16 0.29 28.47
N ASN A 77 -24.06 -0.66 28.22
CA ASN A 77 -24.77 -1.41 29.26
C ASN A 77 -23.82 -2.25 30.13
N GLU A 78 -22.79 -2.84 29.53
CA GLU A 78 -21.75 -3.62 30.21
C GLU A 78 -20.71 -2.74 30.95
N GLY A 79 -20.88 -1.41 30.92
CA GLY A 79 -19.94 -0.49 31.54
C GLY A 79 -18.54 -0.49 30.91
N LEU A 80 -18.43 -0.95 29.66
CA LEU A 80 -17.20 -0.94 28.87
C LEU A 80 -16.93 0.43 28.25
N LEU A 81 -17.88 1.37 28.26
CA LEU A 81 -17.68 2.74 27.75
C LEU A 81 -17.91 3.74 28.88
N LYS A 82 -16.96 3.82 29.83
CA LYS A 82 -17.03 4.74 30.97
C LYS A 82 -16.54 6.13 30.58
N GLY A 83 -17.45 7.11 30.61
CA GLY A 83 -17.10 8.55 30.62
C GLY A 83 -16.86 9.22 29.27
N SER A 84 -16.93 8.49 28.16
CA SER A 84 -16.87 9.05 26.81
C SER A 84 -18.23 8.93 26.13
N GLU A 85 -18.87 10.07 25.87
CA GLU A 85 -20.01 10.13 24.96
C GLU A 85 -19.50 9.83 23.54
N ILE A 86 -19.65 8.57 23.13
CA ILE A 86 -19.49 8.23 21.72
C ILE A 86 -20.68 8.84 20.97
N GLU A 87 -20.43 9.93 20.26
CA GLU A 87 -21.34 10.50 19.27
C GLU A 87 -21.60 9.49 18.15
N LEU A 88 -22.87 9.10 17.96
CA LEU A 88 -23.29 8.12 16.95
C LEU A 88 -24.27 8.70 15.92
N GLU A 89 -24.66 9.97 16.06
CA GLU A 89 -25.66 10.63 15.22
C GLU A 89 -25.26 10.64 13.73
N TRP A 90 -23.96 10.61 13.44
CA TRP A 90 -23.43 10.55 12.08
C TRP A 90 -23.61 9.19 11.39
N ILE A 91 -23.79 8.08 12.14
CA ILE A 91 -23.83 6.72 11.58
C ILE A 91 -25.01 6.54 10.60
N PRO A 92 -26.26 6.90 10.95
CA PRO A 92 -27.39 6.80 10.01
C PRO A 92 -27.16 7.58 8.71
N HIS A 93 -26.49 8.73 8.79
CA HIS A 93 -26.30 9.65 7.66
C HIS A 93 -25.14 9.31 6.74
N PHE A 94 -24.37 8.25 7.05
CA PHE A 94 -23.25 7.86 6.21
C PHE A 94 -23.72 7.43 4.81
N GLN A 95 -23.27 8.14 3.78
CA GLN A 95 -23.56 7.83 2.38
C GLN A 95 -22.27 7.86 1.60
N VAL A 96 -22.05 6.86 0.75
CA VAL A 96 -20.90 6.79 -0.15
C VAL A 96 -21.37 7.16 -1.55
N LEU A 97 -20.65 8.06 -2.19
CA LEU A 97 -20.94 8.54 -3.53
C LEU A 97 -19.73 8.32 -4.43
N HIS A 98 -20.01 7.97 -5.68
CA HIS A 98 -19.02 8.02 -6.75
C HIS A 98 -19.22 9.34 -7.51
N VAL A 99 -18.17 10.14 -7.60
CA VAL A 99 -18.19 11.40 -8.35
C VAL A 99 -17.46 11.17 -9.65
N ASP A 100 -18.15 11.14 -10.79
CA ASP A 100 -17.54 10.74 -12.08
C ASP A 100 -16.57 11.78 -12.66
N ALA A 101 -16.83 13.07 -12.42
CA ALA A 101 -16.01 14.15 -12.94
C ALA A 101 -14.68 14.28 -12.18
N GLU A 102 -13.56 14.04 -12.89
CA GLU A 102 -12.20 14.15 -12.34
C GLU A 102 -11.92 15.52 -11.71
N SER A 103 -12.30 16.60 -12.42
CA SER A 103 -12.10 17.97 -11.94
C SER A 103 -12.86 18.26 -10.64
N SER A 104 -14.06 17.70 -10.48
CA SER A 104 -14.85 17.80 -9.24
C SER A 104 -14.19 17.04 -8.10
N ARG A 105 -13.77 15.78 -8.34
CA ARG A 105 -13.04 14.97 -7.35
C ARG A 105 -11.79 15.69 -6.84
N ARG A 106 -10.99 16.22 -7.76
CA ARG A 106 -9.78 16.98 -7.44
C ARG A 106 -10.09 18.17 -6.53
N LYS A 107 -11.07 19.00 -6.89
CA LYS A 107 -11.47 20.16 -6.07
C LYS A 107 -11.96 19.78 -4.68
N ILE A 108 -12.69 18.67 -4.57
CA ILE A 108 -13.15 18.14 -3.28
C ILE A 108 -11.96 17.75 -2.40
N ILE A 109 -10.98 17.03 -2.96
CA ILE A 109 -9.77 16.63 -2.24
C ILE A 109 -8.94 17.86 -1.85
N GLU A 110 -8.72 18.81 -2.76
CA GLU A 110 -7.98 20.06 -2.46
C GLU A 110 -8.67 20.86 -1.34
N LYS A 111 -10.00 20.98 -1.37
CA LYS A 111 -10.78 21.63 -0.30
C LYS A 111 -10.67 20.89 1.02
N TYR A 112 -10.75 19.56 1.00
CA TYR A 112 -10.61 18.71 2.19
C TYR A 112 -9.24 18.89 2.84
N LEU A 113 -8.16 18.81 2.06
CA LEU A 113 -6.79 18.98 2.55
C LEU A 113 -6.57 20.40 3.11
N SER A 114 -7.07 21.41 2.42
CA SER A 114 -6.95 22.81 2.86
C SER A 114 -7.73 23.09 4.16
N ALA A 115 -8.82 22.35 4.42
CA ALA A 115 -9.57 22.46 5.66
C ALA A 115 -8.85 21.75 6.83
N GLU A 116 -8.20 20.61 6.56
CA GLU A 116 -7.44 19.86 7.56
C GLU A 116 -6.13 20.55 7.95
N ALA A 117 -5.41 21.13 6.99
CA ALA A 117 -4.13 21.78 7.21
C ALA A 117 -3.99 23.11 6.41
N PRO A 118 -4.67 24.20 6.83
CA PRO A 118 -4.74 25.45 6.06
C PRO A 118 -3.39 26.13 5.75
N LEU A 119 -2.35 25.81 6.51
CA LEU A 119 -1.01 26.37 6.36
C LEU A 119 -0.09 25.54 5.47
N GLN A 120 -0.51 24.32 5.09
CA GLN A 120 0.30 23.43 4.25
C GLN A 120 0.04 23.70 2.77
N LYS A 121 1.06 23.47 1.95
CA LYS A 121 0.92 23.49 0.49
C LYS A 121 0.54 22.10 0.02
N HIS A 122 -0.50 22.01 -0.79
CA HIS A 122 -1.00 20.75 -1.32
C HIS A 122 -0.89 20.72 -2.84
N GLN A 123 -0.51 19.56 -3.38
CA GLN A 123 -0.59 19.25 -4.80
C GLN A 123 -1.36 17.94 -4.97
N VAL A 124 -2.39 17.97 -5.82
CA VAL A 124 -3.23 16.79 -6.10
C VAL A 124 -3.04 16.37 -7.55
N LEU A 125 -2.58 15.15 -7.74
CA LEU A 125 -2.23 14.55 -9.02
C LEU A 125 -3.22 13.42 -9.36
N PRO A 126 -3.85 13.43 -10.54
CA PRO A 126 -4.67 12.30 -10.99
C PRO A 126 -3.77 11.10 -11.31
N LEU A 127 -4.21 9.91 -10.90
CA LEU A 127 -3.57 8.64 -11.23
C LEU A 127 -4.51 7.77 -12.06
N GLU A 128 -3.99 6.63 -12.53
CA GLU A 128 -4.80 5.58 -13.16
C GLU A 128 -5.89 5.05 -12.21
N ASN A 129 -6.94 4.46 -12.77
CA ASN A 129 -8.07 3.88 -12.02
C ASN A 129 -8.85 4.89 -11.15
N ASN A 130 -8.96 6.15 -11.62
CA ASN A 130 -9.70 7.23 -10.94
C ASN A 130 -9.20 7.55 -9.52
N LYS A 131 -7.95 7.21 -9.19
CA LYS A 131 -7.33 7.55 -7.91
C LYS A 131 -6.66 8.93 -7.97
N PHE A 132 -6.40 9.51 -6.81
CA PHE A 132 -5.63 10.75 -6.70
C PHE A 132 -4.51 10.61 -5.69
N LEU A 133 -3.33 11.09 -6.06
CA LEU A 133 -2.20 11.25 -5.15
C LEU A 133 -2.19 12.69 -4.65
N ALA A 134 -2.27 12.88 -3.34
CA ALA A 134 -2.08 14.17 -2.70
C ALA A 134 -0.71 14.22 -2.05
N LEU A 135 0.02 15.29 -2.34
CA LEU A 135 1.32 15.62 -1.77
C LEU A 135 1.14 16.87 -0.90
N SER A 136 1.45 16.78 0.38
CA SER A 136 1.31 17.88 1.33
C SER A 136 2.66 18.20 1.96
N LEU A 137 3.15 19.42 1.78
CA LEU A 137 4.40 19.87 2.38
C LEU A 137 4.17 20.18 3.85
N LEU A 138 4.79 19.39 4.73
CA LEU A 138 4.72 19.57 6.18
C LEU A 138 5.50 20.82 6.59
N THR A 139 5.12 21.42 7.72
CA THR A 139 5.81 22.59 8.27
C THR A 139 7.26 22.32 8.68
N THR A 140 7.60 21.05 8.92
CA THR A 140 8.96 20.57 9.19
C THR A 140 9.82 20.44 7.93
N GLY A 141 9.26 20.71 6.75
CA GLY A 141 9.91 20.47 5.46
C GLY A 141 9.80 19.03 4.95
N GLY A 142 9.17 18.13 5.72
CA GLY A 142 8.83 16.78 5.26
C GLY A 142 7.65 16.76 4.28
N LEU A 143 7.31 15.56 3.79
CA LEU A 143 6.24 15.36 2.81
C LEU A 143 5.24 14.33 3.30
N GLN A 144 3.95 14.66 3.29
CA GLN A 144 2.88 13.67 3.47
C GLN A 144 2.27 13.31 2.12
N VAL A 145 2.17 12.01 1.87
CA VAL A 145 1.71 11.42 0.63
C VAL A 145 0.47 10.59 0.91
N ARG A 146 -0.67 11.05 0.40
CA ARG A 146 -1.96 10.38 0.59
C ARG A 146 -2.55 9.91 -0.74
N LEU A 147 -2.98 8.67 -0.80
CA LEU A 147 -3.63 8.09 -1.98
C LEU A 147 -5.14 7.99 -1.75
N PHE A 148 -5.95 8.75 -2.48
CA PHE A 148 -7.40 8.72 -2.37
C PHE A 148 -8.04 7.79 -3.40
N SER A 149 -9.08 7.06 -2.98
CA SER A 149 -9.96 6.29 -3.86
C SER A 149 -10.98 7.23 -4.54
N PRO A 150 -11.71 6.78 -5.57
CA PRO A 150 -12.75 7.61 -6.20
C PRO A 150 -14.00 7.80 -5.32
N PHE A 151 -14.06 7.12 -4.17
CA PHE A 151 -15.22 7.15 -3.27
C PHE A 151 -15.17 8.34 -2.33
N MET A 152 -16.30 9.03 -2.24
CA MET A 152 -16.52 10.19 -1.39
C MET A 152 -17.65 9.88 -0.40
N LYS A 153 -17.71 10.60 0.71
CA LYS A 153 -18.83 10.55 1.66
C LYS A 153 -19.41 11.94 1.93
N ILE A 154 -20.68 11.98 2.32
CA ILE A 154 -21.27 13.19 2.88
C ILE A 154 -20.96 13.22 4.38
N HIS A 155 -20.32 14.29 4.83
CA HIS A 155 -20.07 14.58 6.24
C HIS A 155 -20.43 16.04 6.51
N ASP A 156 -21.36 16.27 7.43
CA ASP A 156 -21.82 17.60 7.85
C ASP A 156 -22.26 18.48 6.68
N GLY A 157 -23.01 17.88 5.74
CA GLY A 157 -23.52 18.55 4.54
C GLY A 157 -22.46 18.81 3.46
N LEU A 158 -21.21 18.40 3.68
CA LEU A 158 -20.11 18.54 2.74
C LEU A 158 -19.72 17.19 2.14
N LEU A 159 -19.34 17.22 0.86
CA LEU A 159 -18.73 16.06 0.21
C LEU A 159 -17.24 16.05 0.54
N VAL A 160 -16.76 14.95 1.12
CA VAL A 160 -15.36 14.75 1.53
C VAL A 160 -14.87 13.38 1.04
N PRO A 161 -13.57 13.18 0.79
CA PRO A 161 -13.06 11.86 0.46
C PRO A 161 -13.22 10.88 1.62
N LEU A 162 -13.32 9.59 1.30
CA LEU A 162 -13.07 8.55 2.29
C LEU A 162 -11.60 8.59 2.75
N LYS A 163 -11.31 7.95 3.88
CA LYS A 163 -9.95 7.79 4.41
C LYS A 163 -8.98 7.30 3.32
N PRO A 164 -7.79 7.88 3.18
CA PRO A 164 -6.89 7.52 2.09
C PRO A 164 -6.44 6.05 2.16
N LEU A 165 -6.26 5.45 0.99
CA LEU A 165 -5.74 4.09 0.78
C LEU A 165 -4.26 3.96 1.15
N ALA A 166 -3.52 5.07 1.08
CA ALA A 166 -2.16 5.18 1.54
C ALA A 166 -2.01 6.48 2.31
N ASP A 167 -1.30 6.45 3.44
CA ASP A 167 -0.90 7.64 4.18
C ASP A 167 0.55 7.41 4.58
N LEU A 168 1.46 8.05 3.85
CA LEU A 168 2.89 7.91 4.03
C LEU A 168 3.49 9.27 4.40
N GLU A 169 4.24 9.34 5.49
CA GLU A 169 4.97 10.54 5.89
C GLU A 169 6.46 10.36 5.68
N TYR A 170 7.10 11.34 5.06
CA TYR A 170 8.52 11.39 4.75
C TYR A 170 9.20 12.56 5.45
N THR A 171 10.48 12.39 5.77
CA THR A 171 11.38 13.43 6.27
C THR A 171 11.74 14.43 5.16
N SER A 172 12.42 15.52 5.52
CA SER A 172 12.98 16.48 4.55
C SER A 172 14.04 15.87 3.63
N PHE A 173 14.56 14.68 3.97
CA PHE A 173 15.52 13.92 3.16
C PHE A 173 14.84 12.85 2.29
N MET A 174 13.51 12.88 2.19
CA MET A 174 12.72 11.93 1.39
C MET A 174 12.84 10.47 1.85
N GLU A 175 13.12 10.26 3.14
CA GLU A 175 13.06 8.95 3.79
C GLU A 175 11.74 8.83 4.57
N LEU A 176 11.19 7.62 4.72
CA LEU A 176 9.99 7.42 5.53
C LEU A 176 10.23 7.86 6.98
N MET A 177 9.28 8.58 7.56
CA MET A 177 9.40 9.18 8.88
C MET A 177 9.41 8.10 9.99
N PRO A 178 10.49 8.01 10.80
CA PRO A 178 10.56 7.06 11.91
C PRO A 178 9.49 7.31 12.97
N GLY A 179 9.02 6.24 13.62
CA GLY A 179 8.01 6.28 14.69
C GLY A 179 6.60 6.62 14.24
N ARG A 180 6.39 7.06 12.99
CA ARG A 180 5.06 7.30 12.42
C ARG A 180 4.47 6.02 11.84
N GLN A 181 3.19 5.79 12.13
CA GLN A 181 2.44 4.72 11.50
C GLN A 181 2.15 5.10 10.05
N GLN A 182 2.70 4.30 9.15
CA GLN A 182 2.53 4.34 7.72
C GLN A 182 1.40 3.38 7.34
N ILE A 183 0.54 3.78 6.41
CA ILE A 183 -0.55 2.95 5.91
C ILE A 183 -0.37 2.81 4.41
N LEU A 184 -0.42 1.57 3.91
CA LEU A 184 -0.42 1.32 2.47
C LEU A 184 -1.32 0.15 2.11
N ARG A 185 -2.33 0.41 1.29
CA ARG A 185 -3.13 -0.62 0.64
C ARG A 185 -2.41 -1.15 -0.60
N ILE A 186 -1.93 -2.39 -0.48
CA ILE A 186 -1.31 -3.17 -1.54
C ILE A 186 -2.42 -4.00 -2.21
N GLU A 187 -2.54 -3.93 -3.53
CA GLU A 187 -3.64 -4.58 -4.29
C GLU A 187 -5.04 -4.08 -3.84
N SER A 188 -6.11 -4.76 -4.27
CA SER A 188 -7.49 -4.39 -3.91
C SER A 188 -7.89 -4.82 -2.50
N LEU A 189 -7.16 -5.74 -1.86
CA LEU A 189 -7.60 -6.39 -0.62
C LEU A 189 -6.59 -6.39 0.52
N ARG A 190 -5.30 -6.07 0.33
CA ARG A 190 -4.32 -6.12 1.43
C ARG A 190 -3.97 -4.72 1.94
N THR A 191 -4.06 -4.49 3.24
CA THR A 191 -3.60 -3.21 3.84
C THR A 191 -2.52 -3.50 4.86
N THR A 192 -1.38 -2.82 4.68
CA THR A 192 -0.23 -2.90 5.57
C THR A 192 -0.18 -1.66 6.44
N TYR A 193 -0.09 -1.87 7.74
CA TYR A 193 0.13 -0.84 8.75
C TYR A 193 1.51 -1.08 9.33
N PHE A 194 2.44 -0.14 9.17
CA PHE A 194 3.82 -0.35 9.56
C PHE A 194 4.48 0.91 10.09
N THR A 195 5.51 0.75 10.89
CA THR A 195 6.33 1.82 11.45
C THR A 195 7.79 1.53 11.13
N LEU A 196 8.58 2.59 10.97
CA LEU A 196 10.04 2.51 10.90
C LEU A 196 10.62 2.82 12.27
N SER A 197 11.60 2.04 12.70
CA SER A 197 12.39 2.23 13.92
C SER A 197 13.86 1.89 13.66
N ASP A 198 14.72 2.08 14.66
CA ASP A 198 16.16 1.78 14.55
C ASP A 198 16.44 0.30 14.25
N GLU A 199 15.53 -0.62 14.62
CA GLU A 199 15.65 -2.05 14.37
C GLU A 199 15.11 -2.48 12.99
N GLY A 200 14.49 -1.56 12.24
CA GLY A 200 13.87 -1.81 10.95
C GLY A 200 12.37 -1.50 10.90
N TYR A 201 11.69 -2.17 9.96
CA TYR A 201 10.28 -2.05 9.67
C TYR A 201 9.47 -3.10 10.44
N PHE A 202 8.47 -2.62 11.17
CA PHE A 202 7.57 -3.45 11.96
C PHE A 202 6.13 -3.15 11.60
N GLY A 203 5.27 -4.16 11.54
CA GLY A 203 3.89 -3.91 11.14
C GLY A 203 3.01 -5.13 11.09
N ARG A 204 1.77 -4.88 10.68
CA ARG A 204 0.71 -5.89 10.53
C ARG A 204 0.05 -5.72 9.18
N MET A 205 -0.36 -6.85 8.60
CA MET A 205 -1.09 -6.88 7.35
C MET A 205 -2.50 -7.40 7.59
N THR A 206 -3.45 -6.75 6.95
CA THR A 206 -4.86 -7.16 6.95
C THR A 206 -5.30 -7.50 5.54
N GLN A 207 -6.26 -8.42 5.41
CA GLN A 207 -6.78 -8.87 4.13
C GLN A 207 -8.31 -8.84 4.08
N GLY A 208 -8.80 -8.30 2.97
CA GLY A 208 -10.19 -8.28 2.57
C GLY A 208 -11.06 -7.35 3.41
N HIS A 209 -12.35 -7.36 3.07
CA HIS A 209 -13.38 -6.59 3.75
C HIS A 209 -13.60 -7.01 5.22
N LEU A 210 -13.04 -8.16 5.64
CA LEU A 210 -13.13 -8.66 7.02
C LEU A 210 -11.90 -8.33 7.87
N PHE A 211 -10.90 -7.61 7.32
CA PHE A 211 -9.66 -7.25 8.01
C PHE A 211 -8.93 -8.44 8.65
N LYS A 212 -9.00 -9.63 8.03
CA LYS A 212 -8.34 -10.84 8.53
C LYS A 212 -6.83 -10.60 8.59
N SER A 213 -6.15 -11.12 9.61
CA SER A 213 -4.69 -11.05 9.67
C SER A 213 -4.10 -11.80 8.46
N ALA A 214 -3.25 -11.12 7.70
CA ALA A 214 -2.56 -11.66 6.53
C ALA A 214 -1.08 -11.96 6.82
N GLY A 215 -0.57 -11.46 7.95
CA GLY A 215 0.82 -11.63 8.35
C GLY A 215 1.33 -10.45 9.18
N THR A 216 2.56 -10.57 9.63
CA THR A 216 3.32 -9.50 10.27
C THR A 216 4.47 -9.06 9.37
N LEU A 217 4.81 -7.78 9.43
CA LEU A 217 6.01 -7.25 8.80
C LEU A 217 7.07 -7.13 9.89
N GLN A 218 8.21 -7.77 9.70
CA GLN A 218 9.39 -7.60 10.54
C GLN A 218 10.62 -7.80 9.67
N THR A 219 11.25 -6.70 9.27
CA THR A 219 12.47 -6.75 8.46
C THR A 219 13.34 -5.52 8.69
N ARG A 220 14.67 -5.67 8.60
CA ARG A 220 15.60 -4.55 8.62
C ARG A 220 15.55 -3.75 7.32
N GLU A 221 15.35 -4.42 6.20
CA GLU A 221 15.37 -3.82 4.87
C GLU A 221 14.01 -4.00 4.19
N ILE A 222 13.38 -2.89 3.80
CA ILE A 222 12.09 -2.92 3.13
C ILE A 222 12.12 -3.69 1.80
N SER A 223 13.28 -3.70 1.13
CA SER A 223 13.54 -4.45 -0.11
C SER A 223 13.37 -5.95 0.06
N SER A 224 13.52 -6.48 1.28
CA SER A 224 13.28 -7.89 1.59
C SER A 224 11.80 -8.28 1.57
N PHE A 225 10.90 -7.28 1.50
CA PHE A 225 9.46 -7.47 1.34
C PHE A 225 9.00 -6.82 0.03
N PRO A 226 9.16 -7.52 -1.12
CA PRO A 226 9.01 -6.92 -2.44
C PRO A 226 7.65 -6.27 -2.69
N GLU A 227 6.55 -6.87 -2.23
CA GLU A 227 5.21 -6.34 -2.44
C GLU A 227 5.04 -4.91 -1.89
N LEU A 228 5.50 -4.68 -0.65
CA LEU A 228 5.46 -3.36 0.00
C LEU A 228 6.48 -2.41 -0.63
N PHE A 229 7.70 -2.89 -0.87
CA PHE A 229 8.75 -2.10 -1.49
C PHE A 229 8.34 -1.54 -2.86
N TYR A 230 7.85 -2.41 -3.75
CA TYR A 230 7.38 -1.99 -5.07
C TYR A 230 6.16 -1.06 -4.98
N ALA A 231 5.26 -1.30 -4.02
CA ALA A 231 4.10 -0.41 -3.81
C ALA A 231 4.53 0.99 -3.38
N ILE A 232 5.48 1.12 -2.45
CA ILE A 232 6.06 2.41 -2.03
C ILE A 232 6.74 3.10 -3.23
N LYS A 233 7.66 2.39 -3.90
CA LYS A 233 8.39 2.93 -5.07
C LYS A 233 7.46 3.37 -6.20
N SER A 234 6.33 2.68 -6.39
CA SER A 234 5.32 3.05 -7.39
C SER A 234 4.64 4.39 -7.09
N LEU A 235 4.62 4.84 -5.84
CA LEU A 235 4.15 6.17 -5.43
C LEU A 235 5.29 7.19 -5.50
N GLU A 236 6.49 6.82 -5.05
CA GLU A 236 7.67 7.69 -5.04
C GLU A 236 8.02 8.25 -6.42
N LYS A 237 7.80 7.49 -7.50
CA LYS A 237 8.06 7.93 -8.88
C LYS A 237 7.38 9.26 -9.27
N PHE A 238 6.35 9.69 -8.55
CA PHE A 238 5.62 10.93 -8.83
C PHE A 238 6.25 12.17 -8.17
N PHE A 239 7.19 11.99 -7.23
CA PHE A 239 7.75 13.09 -6.45
C PHE A 239 9.25 12.92 -6.11
N ILE A 240 9.86 11.77 -6.39
CA ILE A 240 11.30 11.53 -6.33
C ILE A 240 11.84 11.44 -7.77
N ASP A 241 12.89 12.20 -8.06
CA ASP A 241 13.58 12.13 -9.35
C ASP A 241 14.34 10.79 -9.47
N PRO A 242 14.10 9.98 -10.53
CA PRO A 242 14.84 8.75 -10.77
C PRO A 242 16.37 8.91 -10.78
N GLN A 243 16.89 10.10 -11.15
CA GLN A 243 18.33 10.38 -11.13
C GLN A 243 18.90 10.41 -9.71
N THR A 244 18.05 10.66 -8.72
CA THR A 244 18.41 10.74 -7.30
C THR A 244 17.95 9.53 -6.50
N ASP A 245 17.10 8.65 -7.07
CA ASP A 245 16.62 7.44 -6.41
C ASP A 245 17.73 6.36 -6.39
N PRO A 246 18.24 5.98 -5.21
CA PRO A 246 19.31 4.98 -5.10
C PRO A 246 18.94 3.63 -5.72
N PHE A 247 17.66 3.23 -5.63
CA PHE A 247 17.21 1.97 -6.21
C PHE A 247 17.28 1.98 -7.75
N TYR A 248 16.92 3.10 -8.36
CA TYR A 248 16.99 3.26 -9.80
C TYR A 248 18.46 3.26 -10.28
N GLN A 249 19.31 4.05 -9.63
CA GLN A 249 20.73 4.13 -9.96
C GLN A 249 21.40 2.76 -9.87
N GLU A 250 21.22 2.04 -8.76
CA GLU A 250 21.80 0.72 -8.56
C GLU A 250 21.31 -0.28 -9.64
N LEU A 251 20.03 -0.23 -10.00
CA LEU A 251 19.47 -1.10 -11.03
C LEU A 251 20.08 -0.82 -12.41
N VAL A 252 20.20 0.46 -12.80
CA VAL A 252 20.80 0.85 -14.08
C VAL A 252 22.28 0.45 -14.12
N ASP A 253 23.05 0.75 -13.07
CA ASP A 253 24.47 0.41 -12.98
C ASP A 253 24.70 -1.10 -13.10
N GLN A 254 23.87 -1.91 -12.43
CA GLN A 254 23.94 -3.36 -12.52
C GLN A 254 23.63 -3.84 -13.95
N LEU A 255 22.63 -3.25 -14.61
CA LEU A 255 22.22 -3.64 -15.96
C LEU A 255 23.31 -3.28 -16.98
N GLU A 256 23.90 -2.09 -16.87
CA GLU A 256 25.03 -1.66 -17.71
C GLU A 256 26.24 -2.56 -17.51
N LYS A 257 26.59 -2.88 -16.25
CA LYS A 257 27.69 -3.81 -15.95
C LYS A 257 27.46 -5.19 -16.57
N VAL A 258 26.25 -5.73 -16.46
CA VAL A 258 25.89 -7.01 -17.09
C VAL A 258 25.94 -6.94 -18.61
N TYR A 259 25.46 -5.84 -19.20
CA TYR A 259 25.54 -5.60 -20.63
C TYR A 259 26.99 -5.62 -21.13
N HIS A 260 27.91 -4.95 -20.41
CA HIS A 260 29.34 -4.97 -20.74
C HIS A 260 29.95 -6.37 -20.62
N LEU A 261 29.66 -7.11 -19.55
CA LEU A 261 30.15 -8.49 -19.36
C LEU A 261 29.67 -9.44 -20.47
N LEU A 262 28.40 -9.33 -20.89
CA LEU A 262 27.86 -10.12 -21.99
C LEU A 262 28.48 -9.73 -23.33
N SER A 263 28.72 -8.43 -23.55
CA SER A 263 29.37 -7.93 -24.77
C SER A 263 30.82 -8.44 -24.88
N SER A 264 31.53 -8.58 -23.76
CA SER A 264 32.87 -9.17 -23.70
C SER A 264 32.86 -10.70 -23.58
N GLN A 265 31.70 -11.36 -23.71
CA GLN A 265 31.53 -12.82 -23.56
C GLN A 265 32.06 -13.38 -22.22
N HIS A 266 32.06 -12.56 -21.17
CA HIS A 266 32.55 -12.96 -19.86
C HIS A 266 31.57 -13.95 -19.18
N PRO A 267 32.02 -15.11 -18.66
CA PRO A 267 31.15 -16.14 -18.10
C PRO A 267 30.23 -15.65 -16.98
N GLU A 268 30.67 -14.69 -16.17
CA GLU A 268 29.87 -14.12 -15.08
C GLU A 268 28.64 -13.37 -15.56
N GLY A 269 28.70 -12.73 -16.74
CA GLY A 269 27.56 -12.01 -17.32
C GLY A 269 26.36 -12.93 -17.50
N TYR A 270 26.58 -14.14 -18.01
CA TYR A 270 25.52 -15.14 -18.22
C TYR A 270 24.95 -15.71 -16.91
N LYS A 271 25.73 -15.72 -15.82
CA LYS A 271 25.25 -16.19 -14.51
C LYS A 271 24.31 -15.18 -13.86
N ILE A 272 24.64 -13.88 -13.96
CA ILE A 272 23.94 -12.81 -13.25
C ILE A 272 22.76 -12.27 -14.07
N ALA A 273 22.88 -12.24 -15.40
CA ALA A 273 21.90 -11.61 -16.28
C ALA A 273 20.44 -12.09 -16.09
N PRO A 274 20.12 -13.38 -15.95
CA PRO A 274 18.72 -13.82 -15.83
C PRO A 274 18.02 -13.24 -14.59
N ALA A 275 18.70 -13.23 -13.45
CA ALA A 275 18.15 -12.71 -12.21
C ALA A 275 17.94 -11.18 -12.29
N LEU A 276 18.92 -10.46 -12.84
CA LEU A 276 18.86 -9.02 -12.97
C LEU A 276 17.82 -8.58 -14.01
N LEU A 277 17.71 -9.31 -15.12
CA LEU A 277 16.69 -9.06 -16.15
C LEU A 277 15.28 -9.24 -15.58
N LYS A 278 15.05 -10.26 -14.75
CA LYS A 278 13.77 -10.42 -14.03
C LYS A 278 13.50 -9.26 -13.07
N LYS A 279 14.52 -8.80 -12.32
CA LYS A 279 14.41 -7.63 -11.42
C LYS A 279 14.06 -6.37 -12.22
N GLY A 280 14.77 -6.09 -13.30
CA GLY A 280 14.55 -4.93 -14.15
C GLY A 280 13.21 -4.94 -14.87
N GLN A 281 12.77 -6.08 -15.40
CA GLN A 281 11.43 -6.24 -15.98
C GLN A 281 10.33 -5.96 -14.95
N SER A 282 10.50 -6.44 -13.71
CA SER A 282 9.57 -6.16 -12.62
C SER A 282 9.55 -4.66 -12.27
N ALA A 283 10.71 -4.01 -12.18
CA ALA A 283 10.82 -2.58 -11.90
C ALA A 283 10.22 -1.71 -13.02
N LEU A 284 10.48 -2.05 -14.30
CA LEU A 284 9.91 -1.36 -15.45
C LEU A 284 8.38 -1.47 -15.47
N ARG A 285 7.85 -2.67 -15.18
CA ARG A 285 6.41 -2.94 -15.17
C ARG A 285 5.70 -2.29 -13.99
N ASN A 286 6.32 -2.24 -12.80
CA ASN A 286 5.62 -1.87 -11.58
C ASN A 286 5.94 -0.43 -11.12
N ILE A 287 7.10 0.13 -11.47
CA ILE A 287 7.56 1.45 -11.01
C ILE A 287 7.75 2.37 -12.23
N PHE A 288 8.78 2.11 -13.03
CA PHE A 288 9.30 3.04 -14.05
C PHE A 288 8.63 2.85 -15.42
N HIS A 289 7.30 3.00 -15.44
CA HIS A 289 6.53 2.83 -16.65
C HIS A 289 7.00 3.83 -17.70
N ARG A 290 7.31 3.33 -18.92
CA ARG A 290 7.81 4.14 -20.06
C ARG A 290 9.24 4.67 -19.94
N ASP A 291 10.03 4.17 -18.99
CA ASP A 291 11.46 4.48 -18.96
C ASP A 291 12.17 3.89 -20.19
N LYS A 292 12.68 4.77 -21.05
CA LYS A 292 13.32 4.39 -22.31
C LYS A 292 14.68 3.74 -22.11
N LEU A 293 15.43 4.18 -21.10
CA LEU A 293 16.78 3.67 -20.83
C LEU A 293 16.69 2.25 -20.29
N LEU A 294 15.86 2.03 -19.26
CA LEU A 294 15.62 0.70 -18.72
C LEU A 294 15.11 -0.26 -19.79
N LEU A 295 14.15 0.17 -20.61
CA LEU A 295 13.63 -0.65 -21.71
C LEU A 295 14.73 -1.04 -22.70
N LEU A 296 15.60 -0.08 -23.08
CA LEU A 296 16.71 -0.33 -24.01
C LEU A 296 17.72 -1.33 -23.43
N LEU A 297 18.15 -1.14 -22.18
CA LEU A 297 19.10 -2.03 -21.50
C LEU A 297 18.56 -3.46 -21.41
N LEU A 298 17.30 -3.62 -21.02
CA LEU A 298 16.65 -4.92 -20.90
C LEU A 298 16.57 -5.63 -22.25
N ASN A 299 16.11 -4.95 -23.31
CA ASN A 299 16.02 -5.52 -24.66
C ASN A 299 17.39 -5.96 -25.19
N ASN A 300 18.43 -5.16 -24.94
CA ASN A 300 19.79 -5.47 -25.38
C ASN A 300 20.36 -6.70 -24.66
N ILE A 301 20.18 -6.80 -23.35
CA ILE A 301 20.60 -7.96 -22.56
C ILE A 301 19.85 -9.23 -23.02
N GLU A 302 18.53 -9.13 -23.20
CA GLU A 302 17.70 -10.24 -23.67
C GLU A 302 18.15 -10.74 -25.05
N TYR A 303 18.41 -9.82 -25.99
CA TYR A 303 18.93 -10.16 -27.31
C TYR A 303 20.28 -10.89 -27.24
N MET A 304 21.21 -10.43 -26.40
CA MET A 304 22.53 -11.07 -26.25
C MET A 304 22.46 -12.46 -25.63
N LEU A 305 21.54 -12.69 -24.69
CA LEU A 305 21.31 -14.02 -24.13
C LEU A 305 20.75 -14.97 -25.19
N ASN A 306 19.75 -14.53 -25.95
CA ASN A 306 19.11 -15.33 -27.00
C ASN A 306 20.05 -15.65 -28.18
N LYS A 307 20.93 -14.72 -28.55
CA LYS A 307 21.92 -14.94 -29.61
C LYS A 307 22.96 -16.00 -29.20
N ASN A 308 23.35 -16.02 -27.93
CA ASN A 308 24.37 -16.94 -27.42
C ASN A 308 23.81 -18.32 -27.04
N SER A 309 22.56 -18.43 -26.58
CA SER A 309 21.90 -19.74 -26.40
C SER A 309 21.84 -20.50 -27.72
N GLN A 310 21.48 -19.83 -28.81
CA GLN A 310 21.51 -20.40 -30.16
C GLN A 310 22.92 -20.79 -30.64
N TYR A 311 23.96 -20.10 -30.19
CA TYR A 311 25.35 -20.44 -30.51
C TYR A 311 25.83 -21.68 -29.74
N LEU A 312 25.48 -21.78 -28.46
CA LEU A 312 25.79 -22.93 -27.61
C LEU A 312 25.07 -24.20 -28.09
N GLU A 313 23.77 -24.11 -28.40
CA GLU A 313 22.98 -25.23 -28.95
C GLU A 313 23.54 -25.73 -30.30
N ARG A 314 23.91 -24.80 -31.20
CA ARG A 314 24.52 -25.14 -32.50
C ARG A 314 25.89 -25.80 -32.34
N ASN A 315 26.68 -25.38 -31.36
CA ASN A 315 27.98 -25.98 -31.11
C ASN A 315 27.84 -27.33 -30.42
N GLU A 316 26.95 -27.51 -29.44
CA GLU A 316 26.68 -28.82 -28.84
C GLU A 316 26.20 -29.85 -29.86
N GLN A 317 25.32 -29.47 -30.80
CA GLN A 317 24.93 -30.35 -31.91
C GLN A 317 26.12 -30.71 -32.82
N LYS A 318 27.02 -29.77 -33.11
CA LYS A 318 28.25 -30.06 -33.86
C LYS A 318 29.19 -31.01 -33.10
N TRP A 319 29.31 -30.87 -31.78
CA TRP A 319 30.13 -31.76 -30.95
C TRP A 319 29.52 -33.16 -30.78
N GLN A 320 28.20 -33.27 -30.72
CA GLN A 320 27.50 -34.57 -30.73
C GLN A 320 27.66 -35.29 -32.07
N ASN A 321 27.63 -34.56 -33.19
CA ASN A 321 27.86 -35.10 -34.53
C ASN A 321 29.35 -35.40 -34.83
N ALA A 322 30.27 -34.88 -34.02
CA ALA A 322 31.71 -35.10 -34.16
C ALA A 322 32.26 -36.24 -33.27
N ARG A 323 31.40 -36.96 -32.52
CA ARG A 323 31.84 -38.15 -31.77
C ARG A 323 32.17 -39.28 -32.76
N PRO A 324 33.42 -39.79 -32.80
CA PRO A 324 33.73 -40.93 -33.64
C PRO A 324 32.96 -42.16 -33.16
N LEU A 325 32.43 -42.94 -34.11
CA LEU A 325 31.74 -44.20 -33.83
C LEU A 325 32.67 -45.12 -33.01
N PRO A 326 32.13 -45.82 -31.99
CA PRO A 326 32.90 -46.80 -31.24
C PRO A 326 33.42 -47.88 -32.19
N LYS A 327 34.71 -48.20 -32.05
CA LYS A 327 35.41 -49.23 -32.84
C LYS A 327 34.92 -50.63 -32.52
#